data_AF-A0ABD3BYE4-F1
#
_entry.id   AF-A0ABD3BYE4-F1
#
_cell.length_a   1.000
_cell.length_b   1.000
_cell.length_c   1.000
_cell.angle_alpha   90.00
_cell.angle_beta   90.00
_cell.angle_gamma   90.00
#
_symmetry.space_group_name_H-M   'P 1'
#
loop_
_entity.id
_entity.type
_entity.pdbx_description
1 polymer ?
#
loop_
_entity_poly.entity_id
_entity_poly.type
_entity_poly.pdbx_seq_one_letter_code
_entity_poly.pdbx_strand_id
1 'polypeptide(L)'
;MSIINVELLGKLIPAHNSMAIPLLSPTANCSCRGIAIRRPFKLLIRSVLVKSGIAVVGESEEKLDRSVVDADSAGAYSETKQQVAAGIIPKAQERDFTDTTYIPVYVMLPLGTINMEGELVDPDDLINQLRILKSINVDGVTIDCWWGIVEARAPQLYNWSGYRKLFQIVRDLKLKLHVVMSFHECGGNIGDDVHIPLPQWVLEIGSQNPDIFFTDREKRRNHECLTWGIDNERVLGSRTALEVYFDYMKNFRVEFDEFFENGVISKIEIGLGPCGELRYPSHPAKHGWEYPGNGEFQCYDKYLMNSLMKAAKVRGHLFWGKAPDNAGSYNSKPQDTKFFCYKGSPFARGRDDYYSLYGRFFLKWYSQFLIDHVDRVLALANLAFKGTPISAKLRGIYWSYRTTSHAAELTAGFCVHTSDCDAYTPIVSILKKHETALNFICGELRTLDQHENSPEASADPKGADPKGLINQVTFVAWYLGVPVASENVLPCYDRESYNKILENAKPLDDPVACHYSAFTYLRLSPYVMEDQNFTEFERFVKQMHGEYVPC
;
A
#
# COMPACT_ATOMS: atom_id res chain seq x y z
N MET A 1 -35.54 43.45 28.05
CA MET A 1 -36.88 44.05 28.28
C MET A 1 -37.69 43.92 27.01
N SER A 2 -39.02 44.05 27.13
CA SER A 2 -39.99 44.25 26.05
C SER A 2 -40.20 43.09 25.05
N ILE A 3 -41.38 42.50 25.17
CA ILE A 3 -41.97 41.50 24.26
C ILE A 3 -42.58 42.22 23.04
N ILE A 4 -42.53 41.59 21.86
CA ILE A 4 -43.60 41.71 20.85
C ILE A 4 -44.05 40.28 20.51
N ASN A 5 -45.36 40.09 20.34
CA ASN A 5 -46.00 38.78 20.26
C ASN A 5 -46.36 38.38 18.82
N VAL A 6 -46.77 37.12 18.67
CA VAL A 6 -47.04 36.39 17.42
C VAL A 6 -48.31 36.89 16.70
N GLU A 7 -48.39 36.55 15.39
CA GLU A 7 -49.61 36.09 14.67
C GLU A 7 -50.13 36.99 13.54
N LEU A 8 -49.99 36.51 12.28
CA LEU A 8 -51.10 36.28 11.34
C LEU A 8 -50.63 35.53 10.07
N LEU A 9 -51.44 34.55 9.61
CA LEU A 9 -51.52 33.96 8.23
C LEU A 9 -50.24 33.38 7.57
N GLY A 10 -50.22 32.17 6.99
CA GLY A 10 -51.19 31.05 7.02
C GLY A 10 -51.56 30.46 5.65
N LYS A 11 -51.33 29.14 5.50
CA LYS A 11 -51.79 28.20 4.45
C LYS A 11 -51.05 28.16 3.09
N LEU A 12 -50.44 27.01 2.80
CA LEU A 12 -50.74 26.20 1.61
C LEU A 12 -50.22 24.75 1.78
N ILE A 13 -51.06 23.85 2.28
CA ILE A 13 -50.83 22.38 2.30
C ILE A 13 -52.19 21.68 2.09
N PRO A 14 -52.33 20.82 1.07
CA PRO A 14 -53.38 19.80 1.01
C PRO A 14 -52.92 18.50 1.69
N ALA A 15 -53.84 17.78 2.33
CA ALA A 15 -53.57 16.53 3.06
C ALA A 15 -54.24 15.32 2.38
N HIS A 16 -54.24 14.18 3.10
CA HIS A 16 -54.79 12.85 2.75
C HIS A 16 -53.85 11.93 1.93
N ASN A 17 -53.84 10.60 2.16
CA ASN A 17 -54.68 9.81 3.09
C ASN A 17 -53.94 8.63 3.73
N SER A 18 -54.47 8.13 4.85
CA SER A 18 -53.99 6.91 5.52
C SER A 18 -54.83 5.69 5.13
N MET A 19 -54.16 4.57 4.85
CA MET A 19 -54.70 3.21 4.92
C MET A 19 -53.59 2.27 5.42
N ALA A 20 -53.96 1.11 5.96
CA ALA A 20 -53.06 0.17 6.64
C ALA A 20 -53.37 -1.29 6.30
N ILE A 21 -52.52 -2.21 6.79
CA ILE A 21 -52.66 -3.69 6.75
C ILE A 21 -52.34 -4.30 5.35
N PRO A 22 -51.73 -5.51 5.22
CA PRO A 22 -51.26 -6.46 6.23
C PRO A 22 -49.74 -6.76 6.22
N LEU A 23 -49.28 -7.45 7.26
CA LEU A 23 -48.06 -8.28 7.23
C LEU A 23 -48.32 -9.56 6.41
N LEU A 24 -47.41 -9.94 5.52
CA LEU A 24 -47.41 -11.24 4.83
C LEU A 24 -46.00 -11.83 4.75
N SER A 25 -45.88 -13.10 5.14
CA SER A 25 -44.69 -13.92 4.96
C SER A 25 -44.72 -14.65 3.60
N PRO A 26 -43.55 -14.93 3.00
CA PRO A 26 -43.48 -15.92 1.92
C PRO A 26 -42.49 -17.05 2.23
N THR A 27 -43.00 -18.20 2.66
CA THR A 27 -42.34 -19.49 2.41
C THR A 27 -42.89 -20.07 1.10
N ALA A 28 -42.16 -19.92 -0.01
CA ALA A 28 -42.49 -20.60 -1.26
C ALA A 28 -41.24 -20.85 -2.12
N ASN A 29 -41.04 -22.09 -2.55
CA ASN A 29 -40.10 -22.40 -3.63
C ASN A 29 -40.70 -21.93 -4.96
N CYS A 30 -39.89 -21.34 -5.84
CA CYS A 30 -40.22 -21.24 -7.26
C CYS A 30 -39.00 -21.58 -8.13
N SER A 31 -39.25 -22.26 -9.25
CA SER A 31 -38.20 -22.81 -10.11
C SER A 31 -37.77 -21.82 -11.19
N CYS A 32 -36.53 -21.33 -11.10
CA CYS A 32 -35.88 -20.67 -12.24
C CYS A 32 -35.31 -21.75 -13.18
N ARG A 33 -35.95 -21.93 -14.35
CA ARG A 33 -35.39 -22.73 -15.44
C ARG A 33 -34.10 -22.07 -15.95
N GLY A 34 -33.07 -22.86 -16.19
CA GLY A 34 -31.72 -22.36 -16.44
C GLY A 34 -31.56 -21.66 -17.79
N ILE A 35 -30.88 -20.51 -17.78
CA ILE A 35 -30.20 -19.97 -18.95
C ILE A 35 -28.83 -20.65 -19.04
N ALA A 36 -28.55 -21.30 -20.17
CA ALA A 36 -27.36 -22.12 -20.33
C ALA A 36 -26.10 -21.27 -20.61
N ILE A 37 -25.46 -20.79 -19.54
CA ILE A 37 -24.10 -20.22 -19.62
C ILE A 37 -23.16 -21.32 -20.15
N ARG A 38 -22.44 -21.03 -21.25
CA ARG A 38 -21.48 -21.97 -21.83
C ARG A 38 -20.37 -22.30 -20.83
N ARG A 39 -19.99 -23.57 -20.76
CA ARG A 39 -18.89 -24.06 -19.91
C ARG A 39 -17.61 -23.25 -20.20
N PRO A 40 -16.83 -22.83 -19.19
CA PRO A 40 -15.47 -22.38 -19.43
C PRO A 40 -14.66 -23.51 -20.06
N PHE A 41 -13.75 -23.17 -20.98
CA PHE A 41 -12.86 -24.14 -21.59
C PHE A 41 -11.91 -24.71 -20.52
N LYS A 42 -11.69 -26.03 -20.53
CA LYS A 42 -10.54 -26.61 -19.85
C LYS A 42 -9.28 -26.17 -20.61
N LEU A 43 -8.48 -25.29 -20.01
CA LEU A 43 -7.17 -24.97 -20.56
C LEU A 43 -6.26 -26.20 -20.39
N LEU A 44 -5.95 -26.87 -21.50
CA LEU A 44 -5.09 -28.05 -21.50
C LEU A 44 -3.63 -27.59 -21.41
N ILE A 45 -3.05 -27.58 -20.20
CA ILE A 45 -1.62 -27.35 -20.01
C ILE A 45 -0.86 -28.43 -20.77
N ARG A 46 -0.21 -28.06 -21.88
CA ARG A 46 0.72 -28.93 -22.60
C ARG A 46 2.01 -29.04 -21.79
N SER A 47 2.14 -30.13 -21.04
CA SER A 47 3.40 -30.52 -20.42
C SER A 47 4.47 -30.69 -21.50
N VAL A 48 5.54 -29.88 -21.45
CA VAL A 48 6.76 -30.11 -22.24
C VAL A 48 7.47 -31.32 -21.65
N LEU A 49 7.20 -32.49 -22.20
CA LEU A 49 7.83 -33.73 -21.78
C LEU A 49 9.26 -33.80 -22.35
N VAL A 50 10.27 -33.55 -21.51
CA VAL A 50 11.66 -33.86 -21.87
C VAL A 50 11.78 -35.38 -21.98
N LYS A 51 12.02 -35.89 -23.19
CA LYS A 51 12.19 -37.33 -23.43
C LYS A 51 13.57 -37.79 -22.96
N SER A 52 13.63 -38.42 -21.79
CA SER A 52 14.73 -39.31 -21.44
C SER A 52 14.66 -40.58 -22.32
N GLY A 53 15.62 -40.72 -23.23
CA GLY A 53 15.78 -41.94 -24.03
C GLY A 53 16.54 -43.00 -23.25
N ILE A 54 15.87 -44.11 -22.91
CA ILE A 54 16.53 -45.31 -22.38
C ILE A 54 16.89 -46.22 -23.56
N ALA A 55 18.14 -46.67 -23.61
CA ALA A 55 18.58 -47.80 -24.43
C ALA A 55 19.16 -48.88 -23.51
N VAL A 56 18.87 -50.16 -23.77
CA VAL A 56 19.24 -51.28 -22.89
C VAL A 56 20.04 -52.33 -23.65
N VAL A 57 21.35 -52.36 -23.41
CA VAL A 57 22.31 -53.48 -23.51
C VAL A 57 23.50 -53.07 -22.61
N GLY A 58 24.17 -53.90 -21.83
CA GLY A 58 24.03 -55.33 -21.48
C GLY A 58 25.21 -55.71 -20.55
N GLU A 59 25.11 -56.79 -19.78
CA GLU A 59 26.14 -57.14 -18.78
C GLU A 59 27.35 -57.87 -19.37
N SER A 60 28.56 -57.47 -18.98
CA SER A 60 29.76 -58.34 -18.95
C SER A 60 30.85 -57.72 -18.04
N GLU A 61 31.54 -58.55 -17.26
CA GLU A 61 32.58 -58.16 -16.30
C GLU A 61 33.94 -57.87 -16.98
N GLU A 62 34.83 -57.09 -16.34
CA GLU A 62 36.09 -57.64 -15.79
C GLU A 62 36.95 -56.65 -14.93
N LYS A 63 37.91 -57.27 -14.23
CA LYS A 63 38.95 -56.88 -13.26
C LYS A 63 39.75 -55.58 -13.53
N LEU A 64 40.20 -54.84 -12.49
CA LEU A 64 41.49 -54.95 -11.74
C LEU A 64 42.72 -54.57 -12.64
N ASP A 65 43.77 -53.85 -12.20
CA ASP A 65 44.42 -53.81 -10.88
C ASP A 65 45.16 -52.45 -10.58
N ARG A 66 46.11 -52.46 -9.63
CA ARG A 66 46.68 -51.33 -8.86
C ARG A 66 48.08 -50.83 -9.33
N SER A 67 48.62 -49.91 -8.53
CA SER A 67 50.03 -49.43 -8.42
C SER A 67 50.38 -48.24 -9.35
N VAL A 68 51.09 -47.15 -8.96
CA VAL A 68 52.13 -46.86 -7.94
C VAL A 68 53.48 -47.54 -8.28
N VAL A 69 54.65 -46.90 -8.41
CA VAL A 69 55.17 -45.54 -8.14
C VAL A 69 55.67 -44.90 -9.49
N ASP A 70 56.50 -43.85 -9.64
CA ASP A 70 57.32 -42.98 -8.75
C ASP A 70 57.50 -41.56 -9.35
N ALA A 71 58.36 -40.73 -8.74
CA ALA A 71 58.76 -39.38 -9.21
C ALA A 71 60.12 -39.34 -9.93
N ASP A 72 60.37 -38.27 -10.73
CA ASP A 72 61.56 -37.41 -10.57
C ASP A 72 61.36 -36.03 -11.25
N SER A 73 62.38 -35.17 -11.26
CA SER A 73 62.25 -33.71 -11.38
C SER A 73 63.03 -33.04 -12.53
N ALA A 74 62.81 -31.72 -12.65
CA ALA A 74 63.58 -30.71 -13.39
C ALA A 74 63.57 -30.73 -14.94
N GLY A 75 62.87 -29.75 -15.52
CA GLY A 75 63.05 -29.26 -16.89
C GLY A 75 62.80 -27.75 -16.93
N ALA A 76 63.75 -26.96 -17.44
CA ALA A 76 63.78 -25.52 -17.27
C ALA A 76 63.32 -24.72 -18.51
N TYR A 77 62.61 -23.61 -18.26
CA TYR A 77 62.40 -22.43 -19.12
C TYR A 77 62.23 -22.62 -20.64
N SER A 78 61.01 -22.32 -21.12
CA SER A 78 60.80 -21.64 -22.40
C SER A 78 59.61 -20.69 -22.27
N GLU A 79 59.82 -19.38 -22.46
CA GLU A 79 58.71 -18.42 -22.48
C GLU A 79 57.97 -18.48 -23.83
N THR A 80 56.64 -18.54 -23.81
CA THR A 80 55.83 -18.20 -24.99
C THR A 80 54.66 -17.33 -24.56
N LYS A 81 54.75 -16.03 -24.83
CA LYS A 81 53.73 -15.04 -24.45
C LYS A 81 52.47 -15.24 -25.28
N GLN A 82 51.45 -15.87 -24.71
CA GLN A 82 50.13 -15.93 -25.30
C GLN A 82 49.21 -14.94 -24.56
N GLN A 83 48.81 -13.87 -25.24
CA GLN A 83 47.96 -12.82 -24.67
C GLN A 83 46.56 -13.36 -24.42
N VAL A 84 46.22 -13.60 -23.15
CA VAL A 84 44.82 -13.77 -22.74
C VAL A 84 44.18 -12.39 -22.74
N ALA A 85 43.45 -12.07 -23.81
CA ALA A 85 42.62 -10.88 -23.84
C ALA A 85 41.54 -11.02 -22.76
N ALA A 86 41.53 -10.10 -21.79
CA ALA A 86 40.51 -10.07 -20.76
C ALA A 86 39.15 -9.83 -21.43
N GLY A 87 38.24 -10.81 -21.30
CA GLY A 87 36.90 -10.71 -21.88
C GLY A 87 36.14 -9.58 -21.21
N ILE A 88 35.99 -8.46 -21.92
CA ILE A 88 35.08 -7.40 -21.51
C ILE A 88 33.67 -8.00 -21.56
N ILE A 89 33.11 -8.29 -20.39
CA ILE A 89 31.67 -8.56 -20.24
C ILE A 89 30.97 -7.31 -20.78
N PRO A 90 30.12 -7.41 -21.82
CA PRO A 90 29.38 -6.27 -22.30
C PRO A 90 28.55 -5.72 -21.13
N LYS A 91 28.74 -4.44 -20.78
CA LYS A 91 27.74 -3.74 -19.95
C LYS A 91 26.40 -3.92 -20.65
N ALA A 92 25.39 -4.38 -19.91
CA ALA A 92 24.04 -4.49 -20.45
C ALA A 92 23.66 -3.13 -21.04
N GLN A 93 23.28 -3.10 -22.32
CA GLN A 93 22.93 -1.85 -22.98
C GLN A 93 21.65 -1.34 -22.31
N GLU A 94 21.76 -0.14 -21.74
CA GLU A 94 20.65 0.51 -21.03
C GLU A 94 19.45 0.65 -21.96
N ARG A 95 18.24 0.40 -21.44
CA ARG A 95 17.03 0.40 -22.23
C ARG A 95 16.72 1.82 -22.71
N ASP A 96 16.46 1.94 -24.02
CA ASP A 96 15.90 3.15 -24.59
C ASP A 96 14.40 3.25 -24.22
N PHE A 97 14.00 4.45 -23.80
CA PHE A 97 12.62 4.80 -23.44
C PHE A 97 12.06 5.91 -24.35
N THR A 98 12.80 6.35 -25.37
CA THR A 98 12.33 7.28 -26.41
C THR A 98 11.03 6.76 -27.05
N ASP A 99 10.10 7.67 -27.34
CA ASP A 99 8.77 7.39 -27.92
C ASP A 99 7.86 6.44 -27.10
N THR A 100 8.21 6.13 -25.84
CA THR A 100 7.32 5.39 -24.92
C THR A 100 6.26 6.31 -24.30
N THR A 101 5.14 5.74 -23.84
CA THR A 101 4.02 6.50 -23.24
C THR A 101 4.48 7.42 -22.12
N TYR A 102 4.09 8.69 -22.19
CA TYR A 102 4.35 9.71 -21.18
C TYR A 102 3.76 9.33 -19.82
N ILE A 103 4.59 9.24 -18.79
CA ILE A 103 4.16 9.04 -17.39
C ILE A 103 4.49 10.32 -16.62
N PRO A 104 3.50 11.04 -16.06
CA PRO A 104 3.74 12.28 -15.37
C PRO A 104 4.47 12.04 -14.04
N VAL A 105 5.49 12.86 -13.76
CA VAL A 105 6.35 12.77 -12.58
C VAL A 105 6.01 13.89 -11.61
N TYR A 106 5.66 13.50 -10.39
CA TYR A 106 5.41 14.39 -9.27
C TYR A 106 6.55 14.26 -8.25
N VAL A 107 6.81 15.32 -7.48
CA VAL A 107 7.77 15.26 -6.36
C VAL A 107 7.05 15.50 -5.05
N MET A 108 7.25 14.64 -4.06
CA MET A 108 6.72 14.83 -2.71
C MET A 108 7.50 15.93 -1.99
N LEU A 109 6.78 16.84 -1.32
CA LEU A 109 7.38 17.92 -0.52
C LEU A 109 7.88 17.42 0.85
N PRO A 110 8.76 18.19 1.53
CA PRO A 110 9.11 17.96 2.94
C PRO A 110 7.88 17.77 3.84
N LEU A 111 7.96 16.82 4.78
CA LEU A 111 6.86 16.53 5.71
C LEU A 111 6.49 17.76 6.55
N GLY A 112 7.51 18.51 6.97
CA GLY A 112 7.42 19.77 7.70
C GLY A 112 7.25 21.04 6.83
N THR A 113 6.84 20.94 5.56
CA THR A 113 6.54 22.14 4.73
C THR A 113 5.49 23.04 5.39
N ILE A 114 4.54 22.47 6.14
CA ILE A 114 3.64 23.21 7.03
C ILE A 114 4.01 22.87 8.48
N ASN A 115 4.17 23.89 9.35
CA ASN A 115 4.48 23.72 10.77
C ASN A 115 3.23 23.42 11.63
N MET A 116 3.42 23.11 12.92
CA MET A 116 2.34 22.78 13.86
C MET A 116 1.36 23.96 14.10
N GLU A 117 1.80 25.19 13.84
CA GLU A 117 1.00 26.40 13.91
C GLU A 117 0.05 26.55 12.69
N GLY A 118 0.30 25.78 11.63
CA GLY A 118 -0.44 25.78 10.37
C GLY A 118 0.08 26.79 9.34
N GLU A 119 1.35 27.16 9.42
CA GLU A 119 2.04 28.12 8.57
C GLU A 119 3.02 27.44 7.60
N LEU A 120 3.25 28.06 6.43
CA LEU A 120 4.21 27.59 5.43
C LEU A 120 5.65 27.96 5.86
N VAL A 121 6.51 26.95 5.97
CA VAL A 121 7.94 27.10 6.28
C VAL A 121 8.72 27.54 5.04
N ASP A 122 9.69 28.43 5.24
CA ASP A 122 10.66 28.97 4.28
C ASP A 122 10.16 29.12 2.82
N PRO A 123 9.14 29.96 2.57
CA PRO A 123 8.48 30.06 1.27
C PRO A 123 9.41 30.41 0.11
N ASP A 124 10.41 31.28 0.35
CA ASP A 124 11.32 31.76 -0.70
C ASP A 124 12.27 30.65 -1.20
N ASP A 125 12.74 29.77 -0.30
CA ASP A 125 13.58 28.64 -0.70
C ASP A 125 12.76 27.59 -1.44
N LEU A 126 11.56 27.26 -0.92
CA LEU A 126 10.63 26.36 -1.59
C LEU A 126 10.24 26.87 -2.99
N ILE A 127 10.00 28.17 -3.16
CA ILE A 127 9.76 28.80 -4.47
C ILE A 127 10.94 28.55 -5.43
N ASN A 128 12.19 28.61 -4.95
CA ASN A 128 13.37 28.37 -5.77
C ASN A 128 13.53 26.88 -6.11
N GLN A 129 13.36 25.98 -5.14
CA GLN A 129 13.34 24.53 -5.36
C GLN A 129 12.26 24.13 -6.39
N LEU A 130 11.05 24.66 -6.28
CA LEU A 130 9.96 24.39 -7.21
C LEU A 130 10.21 24.96 -8.63
N ARG A 131 10.91 26.09 -8.76
CA ARG A 131 11.38 26.61 -10.07
C ARG A 131 12.40 25.67 -10.71
N ILE A 132 13.32 25.12 -9.92
CA ILE A 132 14.32 24.16 -10.37
C ILE A 132 13.64 22.88 -10.89
N LEU A 133 12.73 22.28 -10.10
CA LEU A 133 11.90 21.16 -10.54
C LEU A 133 11.11 21.48 -11.84
N LYS A 134 10.51 22.66 -11.93
CA LYS A 134 9.74 23.06 -13.12
C LYS A 134 10.62 23.21 -14.37
N SER A 135 11.90 23.57 -14.22
CA SER A 135 12.82 23.74 -15.34
C SER A 135 13.21 22.43 -16.03
N ILE A 136 13.12 21.30 -15.32
CA ILE A 136 13.30 19.94 -15.86
C ILE A 136 11.96 19.24 -16.15
N ASN A 137 10.93 20.01 -16.51
CA ASN A 137 9.59 19.56 -16.91
C ASN A 137 8.75 18.80 -15.85
N VAL A 138 9.13 18.74 -14.57
CA VAL A 138 8.30 18.09 -13.51
C VAL A 138 6.84 18.59 -13.58
N ASP A 139 5.91 17.65 -13.61
CA ASP A 139 4.48 17.89 -13.81
C ASP A 139 3.88 18.66 -12.64
N GLY A 140 4.22 18.25 -11.43
CA GLY A 140 3.62 18.74 -10.21
C GLY A 140 4.30 18.27 -8.93
N VAL A 141 3.65 18.53 -7.80
CA VAL A 141 4.11 18.11 -6.48
C VAL A 141 3.02 17.43 -5.66
N THR A 142 3.41 16.62 -4.69
CA THR A 142 2.52 15.95 -3.73
C THR A 142 2.76 16.49 -2.33
N ILE A 143 1.69 16.71 -1.56
CA ILE A 143 1.75 17.23 -0.19
C ILE A 143 0.72 16.55 0.73
N ASP A 144 1.13 16.25 1.96
CA ASP A 144 0.25 15.83 3.05
C ASP A 144 -0.54 17.01 3.64
N CYS A 145 -1.87 16.92 3.60
CA CYS A 145 -2.76 17.73 4.43
C CYS A 145 -2.95 17.03 5.78
N TRP A 146 -2.09 17.36 6.74
CA TRP A 146 -2.06 16.76 8.06
C TRP A 146 -3.31 17.13 8.86
N TRP A 147 -4.12 16.13 9.17
CA TRP A 147 -5.29 16.31 10.06
C TRP A 147 -4.87 16.91 11.41
N GLY A 148 -3.73 16.44 11.93
CA GLY A 148 -3.07 16.88 13.17
C GLY A 148 -2.68 18.35 13.25
N ILE A 149 -2.43 19.01 12.12
CA ILE A 149 -2.14 20.45 12.05
C ILE A 149 -3.44 21.24 11.83
N VAL A 150 -4.24 20.78 10.87
CA VAL A 150 -5.37 21.55 10.35
C VAL A 150 -6.54 21.61 11.34
N GLU A 151 -6.93 20.48 11.98
CA GLU A 151 -8.00 20.44 12.99
C GLU A 151 -7.41 20.34 14.42
N ALA A 152 -6.15 20.77 14.61
CA ALA A 152 -5.34 20.54 15.81
C ALA A 152 -6.03 20.94 17.13
N ARG A 153 -6.62 22.14 17.16
CA ARG A 153 -7.01 22.83 18.39
C ARG A 153 -8.37 22.41 18.94
N ALA A 154 -9.33 22.14 18.06
CA ALA A 154 -10.70 21.80 18.44
C ALA A 154 -11.47 21.16 17.27
N PRO A 155 -12.49 20.33 17.54
CA PRO A 155 -13.42 19.83 16.54
C PRO A 155 -13.97 20.95 15.64
N GLN A 156 -13.91 20.72 14.32
CA GLN A 156 -14.38 21.61 13.24
C GLN A 156 -13.71 23.00 13.18
N LEU A 157 -12.61 23.23 13.91
CA LEU A 157 -11.81 24.47 13.83
C LEU A 157 -10.60 24.27 12.89
N TYR A 158 -10.84 24.39 11.59
CA TYR A 158 -9.85 24.14 10.55
C TYR A 158 -8.94 25.35 10.28
N ASN A 159 -7.61 25.15 10.25
CA ASN A 159 -6.62 26.14 9.79
C ASN A 159 -5.93 25.67 8.51
N TRP A 160 -6.28 26.31 7.38
CA TRP A 160 -5.71 26.04 6.06
C TRP A 160 -4.70 27.09 5.59
N SER A 161 -4.31 28.05 6.43
CA SER A 161 -3.62 29.27 6.00
C SER A 161 -2.23 29.03 5.36
N GLY A 162 -1.42 28.11 5.90
CA GLY A 162 -0.16 27.68 5.29
C GLY A 162 -0.37 26.94 3.97
N TYR A 163 -1.32 25.99 3.92
CA TYR A 163 -1.68 25.27 2.71
C TYR A 163 -2.18 26.20 1.59
N ARG A 164 -2.94 27.25 1.92
CA ARG A 164 -3.37 28.29 0.96
C ARG A 164 -2.20 29.08 0.37
N LYS A 165 -1.19 29.43 1.18
CA LYS A 165 0.06 30.05 0.69
C LYS A 165 0.81 29.10 -0.26
N LEU A 166 0.90 27.82 0.10
CA LEU A 166 1.56 26.79 -0.70
C LEU A 166 0.86 26.57 -2.05
N PHE A 167 -0.47 26.41 -2.05
CA PHE A 167 -1.22 26.12 -3.28
C PHE A 167 -1.21 27.32 -4.24
N GLN A 168 -1.16 28.55 -3.71
CA GLN A 168 -0.89 29.76 -4.48
C GLN A 168 0.46 29.70 -5.21
N ILE A 169 1.54 29.32 -4.50
CA ILE A 169 2.88 29.18 -5.09
C ILE A 169 2.88 28.11 -6.20
N VAL A 170 2.29 26.94 -5.95
CA VAL A 170 2.20 25.84 -6.93
C VAL A 170 1.40 26.27 -8.17
N ARG A 171 0.29 27.01 -7.99
CA ARG A 171 -0.48 27.62 -9.08
C ARG A 171 0.35 28.58 -9.92
N ASP A 172 1.03 29.53 -9.29
CA ASP A 172 1.75 30.61 -9.98
C ASP A 172 2.99 30.06 -10.73
N LEU A 173 3.61 29.00 -10.21
CA LEU A 173 4.69 28.26 -10.88
C LEU A 173 4.19 27.25 -11.95
N LYS A 174 2.87 27.13 -12.16
CA LYS A 174 2.25 26.23 -13.16
C LYS A 174 2.65 24.76 -12.99
N LEU A 175 2.69 24.33 -11.73
CA LEU A 175 2.79 22.94 -11.32
C LEU A 175 1.39 22.37 -11.04
N LYS A 176 1.21 21.07 -11.26
CA LYS A 176 0.06 20.33 -10.74
C LYS A 176 0.23 19.99 -9.27
N LEU A 177 -0.88 19.67 -8.61
CA LEU A 177 -0.92 19.39 -7.18
C LEU A 177 -1.68 18.10 -6.90
N HIS A 178 -0.98 17.13 -6.31
CA HIS A 178 -1.57 16.00 -5.63
C HIS A 178 -1.64 16.31 -4.12
N VAL A 179 -2.76 16.00 -3.49
CA VAL A 179 -2.97 16.29 -2.06
C VAL A 179 -3.37 15.01 -1.33
N VAL A 180 -2.67 14.67 -0.26
CA VAL A 180 -3.01 13.53 0.59
C VAL A 180 -3.89 14.00 1.74
N MET A 181 -5.02 13.32 1.99
CA MET A 181 -5.88 13.52 3.17
C MET A 181 -5.28 12.71 4.33
N SER A 182 -4.34 13.32 5.05
CA SER A 182 -3.44 12.61 5.96
C SER A 182 -4.05 12.50 7.36
N PHE A 183 -4.99 11.55 7.50
CA PHE A 183 -5.69 11.17 8.73
C PHE A 183 -4.83 10.34 9.72
N HIS A 184 -3.52 10.54 9.69
CA HIS A 184 -2.55 9.75 10.45
C HIS A 184 -1.43 10.63 11.03
N GLU A 185 -0.70 10.09 12.00
CA GLU A 185 0.52 10.66 12.58
C GLU A 185 1.69 10.60 11.59
N CYS A 186 2.43 11.69 11.46
CA CYS A 186 3.81 11.66 10.98
C CYS A 186 4.76 11.43 12.17
N GLY A 187 5.78 10.58 12.01
CA GLY A 187 6.85 10.38 12.99
C GLY A 187 6.98 8.92 13.40
N GLY A 188 8.21 8.40 13.35
CA GLY A 188 8.56 7.06 13.82
C GLY A 188 8.27 5.91 12.85
N ASN A 189 7.90 6.21 11.61
CA ASN A 189 8.14 5.32 10.47
C ASN A 189 9.50 5.63 9.82
N ILE A 190 9.98 4.76 8.92
CA ILE A 190 11.24 4.95 8.21
C ILE A 190 11.07 6.09 7.18
N GLY A 191 11.84 7.17 7.34
CA GLY A 191 11.78 8.35 6.46
C GLY A 191 11.01 9.55 7.03
N ASP A 192 10.56 9.48 8.28
CA ASP A 192 9.96 10.60 9.00
C ASP A 192 11.04 11.41 9.72
N ASP A 193 11.22 12.68 9.31
CA ASP A 193 12.13 13.66 9.92
C ASP A 193 11.43 14.61 10.90
N VAL A 194 10.10 14.67 10.87
CA VAL A 194 9.25 15.46 11.77
C VAL A 194 8.22 14.59 12.49
N HIS A 195 7.71 15.09 13.61
CA HIS A 195 6.63 14.46 14.38
C HIS A 195 5.39 15.35 14.38
N ILE A 196 4.32 14.86 13.76
CA ILE A 196 3.01 15.54 13.63
C ILE A 196 1.95 14.54 14.11
N PRO A 197 1.51 14.61 15.38
CA PRO A 197 0.55 13.66 15.94
C PRO A 197 -0.87 13.90 15.39
N LEU A 198 -1.79 12.96 15.68
CA LEU A 198 -3.23 13.21 15.53
C LEU A 198 -3.68 14.43 16.37
N PRO A 199 -4.81 15.10 16.05
CA PRO A 199 -5.22 16.32 16.75
C PRO A 199 -5.32 16.14 18.27
N GLN A 200 -4.92 17.17 19.01
CA GLN A 200 -4.81 17.12 20.47
C GLN A 200 -6.11 16.67 21.16
N TRP A 201 -7.26 17.14 20.67
CA TRP A 201 -8.58 16.75 21.19
C TRP A 201 -8.92 15.26 20.96
N VAL A 202 -8.31 14.61 19.95
CA VAL A 202 -8.44 13.16 19.70
C VAL A 202 -7.58 12.38 20.70
N LEU A 203 -6.36 12.84 20.96
CA LEU A 203 -5.46 12.23 21.95
C LEU A 203 -6.05 12.31 23.38
N GLU A 204 -6.68 13.44 23.72
CA GLU A 204 -7.38 13.63 24.99
C GLU A 204 -8.55 12.66 25.16
N ILE A 205 -9.36 12.44 24.12
CA ILE A 205 -10.41 11.40 24.10
C ILE A 205 -9.77 10.00 24.23
N GLY A 206 -8.65 9.76 23.54
CA GLY A 206 -7.89 8.51 23.61
C GLY A 206 -7.34 8.21 25.01
N SER A 207 -6.98 9.23 25.79
CA SER A 207 -6.55 9.05 27.19
C SER A 207 -7.65 8.50 28.10
N GLN A 208 -8.92 8.80 27.78
CA GLN A 208 -10.11 8.34 28.51
C GLN A 208 -10.68 7.04 27.93
N ASN A 209 -10.55 6.86 26.62
CA ASN A 209 -11.04 5.72 25.85
C ASN A 209 -9.92 5.20 24.91
N PRO A 210 -8.92 4.46 25.44
CA PRO A 210 -7.78 3.99 24.63
C PRO A 210 -8.15 2.97 23.55
N ASP A 211 -9.41 2.51 23.52
CA ASP A 211 -9.95 1.68 22.44
C ASP A 211 -10.37 2.48 21.19
N ILE A 212 -10.14 3.80 21.09
CA ILE A 212 -10.22 4.50 19.79
C ILE A 212 -9.04 4.16 18.87
N PHE A 213 -8.02 3.48 19.38
CA PHE A 213 -6.76 3.18 18.71
C PHE A 213 -6.61 1.69 18.40
N PHE A 214 -5.90 1.38 17.31
CA PHE A 214 -5.52 0.00 17.00
C PHE A 214 -4.70 -0.61 18.13
N THR A 215 -4.93 -1.89 18.39
CA THR A 215 -4.48 -2.52 19.65
C THR A 215 -4.00 -3.93 19.39
N ASP A 216 -2.82 -4.25 19.91
CA ASP A 216 -2.19 -5.58 19.76
C ASP A 216 -2.55 -6.55 20.91
N ARG A 217 -2.00 -7.76 20.82
CA ARG A 217 -2.28 -8.85 21.77
C ARG A 217 -1.85 -8.53 23.20
N GLU A 218 -0.83 -7.69 23.37
CA GLU A 218 -0.30 -7.25 24.66
C GLU A 218 -0.92 -5.92 25.13
N LYS A 219 -1.94 -5.44 24.42
CA LYS A 219 -2.72 -4.22 24.70
C LYS A 219 -1.95 -2.91 24.57
N ARG A 220 -0.81 -2.91 23.85
CA ARG A 220 -0.21 -1.66 23.35
C ARG A 220 -1.18 -1.00 22.36
N ARG A 221 -1.19 0.33 22.34
CA ARG A 221 -2.07 1.15 21.49
C ARG A 221 -1.22 1.85 20.45
N ASN A 222 -1.50 1.63 19.17
CA ASN A 222 -0.90 2.42 18.09
C ASN A 222 -1.72 3.72 17.95
N HIS A 223 -1.11 4.86 18.30
CA HIS A 223 -1.76 6.18 18.23
C HIS A 223 -1.66 6.83 16.83
N GLU A 224 -1.15 6.09 15.84
CA GLU A 224 -0.83 6.61 14.51
C GLU A 224 -2.10 6.91 13.69
N CYS A 225 -3.17 6.15 13.94
CA CYS A 225 -4.48 6.34 13.32
C CYS A 225 -5.59 5.74 14.20
N LEU A 226 -6.84 6.12 13.93
CA LEU A 226 -8.01 5.57 14.63
C LEU A 226 -8.29 4.13 14.21
N THR A 227 -8.74 3.28 15.15
CA THR A 227 -9.25 1.95 14.80
C THR A 227 -10.53 2.07 13.98
N TRP A 228 -10.59 1.36 12.85
CA TRP A 228 -11.80 1.24 12.02
C TRP A 228 -13.02 0.71 12.81
N GLY A 229 -12.78 0.11 13.98
CA GLY A 229 -13.83 -0.28 14.92
C GLY A 229 -14.75 0.87 15.36
N ILE A 230 -14.28 2.13 15.31
CA ILE A 230 -15.08 3.31 15.68
C ILE A 230 -15.65 4.11 14.51
N ASP A 231 -15.56 3.60 13.27
CA ASP A 231 -16.10 4.22 12.05
C ASP A 231 -17.54 4.75 12.21
N ASN A 232 -18.39 3.97 12.89
CA ASN A 232 -19.82 4.22 13.08
C ASN A 232 -20.20 4.48 14.55
N GLU A 233 -19.24 4.55 15.46
CA GLU A 233 -19.47 4.69 16.91
C GLU A 233 -19.29 6.16 17.31
N ARG A 234 -20.29 6.76 17.98
CA ARG A 234 -20.23 8.18 18.42
C ARG A 234 -19.39 8.32 19.68
N VAL A 235 -18.07 8.26 19.50
CA VAL A 235 -17.07 8.29 20.58
C VAL A 235 -16.01 9.38 20.42
N LEU A 236 -16.06 10.15 19.31
CA LEU A 236 -15.24 11.34 19.09
C LEU A 236 -16.05 12.59 19.46
N GLY A 237 -16.38 12.69 20.75
CA GLY A 237 -17.42 13.60 21.24
C GLY A 237 -18.79 13.13 20.75
N SER A 238 -19.49 13.98 19.99
CA SER A 238 -20.76 13.62 19.34
C SER A 238 -20.61 12.93 17.98
N ARG A 239 -19.40 12.94 17.38
CA ARG A 239 -19.14 12.45 16.02
C ARG A 239 -18.65 11.00 15.98
N THR A 240 -18.84 10.32 14.84
CA THR A 240 -18.13 9.09 14.48
C THR A 240 -16.85 9.41 13.69
N ALA A 241 -15.93 8.45 13.53
CA ALA A 241 -14.72 8.68 12.74
C ALA A 241 -15.03 9.01 11.26
N LEU A 242 -16.03 8.36 10.66
CA LEU A 242 -16.46 8.65 9.29
C LEU A 242 -17.02 10.07 9.11
N GLU A 243 -17.75 10.58 10.11
CA GLU A 243 -18.23 11.97 10.11
C GLU A 243 -17.07 12.97 10.20
N VAL A 244 -16.06 12.68 11.03
CA VAL A 244 -14.83 13.49 11.13
C VAL A 244 -14.09 13.55 9.79
N TYR A 245 -13.85 12.40 9.16
CA TYR A 245 -13.17 12.35 7.85
C TYR A 245 -13.97 13.08 6.77
N PHE A 246 -15.30 12.92 6.74
CA PHE A 246 -16.15 13.60 5.76
C PHE A 246 -16.23 15.12 5.99
N ASP A 247 -16.36 15.58 7.24
CA ASP A 247 -16.30 17.00 7.59
C ASP A 247 -14.99 17.64 7.10
N TYR A 248 -13.86 16.96 7.34
CA TYR A 248 -12.52 17.40 6.92
C TYR A 248 -12.40 17.49 5.39
N MET A 249 -12.72 16.41 4.66
CA MET A 249 -12.67 16.38 3.18
C MET A 249 -13.59 17.43 2.55
N LYS A 250 -14.81 17.58 3.10
CA LYS A 250 -15.78 18.58 2.66
C LYS A 250 -15.29 20.00 2.94
N ASN A 251 -14.67 20.26 4.09
CA ASN A 251 -14.12 21.57 4.41
C ASN A 251 -12.93 21.92 3.50
N PHE A 252 -12.01 20.98 3.25
CA PHE A 252 -10.95 21.12 2.25
C PHE A 252 -11.51 21.43 0.86
N ARG A 253 -12.55 20.70 0.41
CA ARG A 253 -13.20 20.95 -0.89
C ARG A 253 -13.74 22.38 -0.98
N VAL A 254 -14.37 22.90 0.07
CA VAL A 254 -14.96 24.25 0.07
C VAL A 254 -13.88 25.34 0.16
N GLU A 255 -12.86 25.16 1.00
CA GLU A 255 -11.76 26.11 1.15
C GLU A 255 -11.01 26.31 -0.18
N PHE A 256 -10.71 25.22 -0.89
CA PHE A 256 -9.85 25.23 -2.07
C PHE A 256 -10.60 25.15 -3.41
N ASP A 257 -11.89 25.50 -3.45
CA ASP A 257 -12.75 25.42 -4.65
C ASP A 257 -12.09 26.00 -5.91
N GLU A 258 -11.48 27.19 -5.79
CA GLU A 258 -10.75 27.84 -6.89
C GLU A 258 -9.64 26.97 -7.50
N PHE A 259 -8.97 26.13 -6.70
CA PHE A 259 -7.86 25.26 -7.11
C PHE A 259 -8.33 23.92 -7.71
N PHE A 260 -9.58 23.54 -7.47
CA PHE A 260 -10.26 22.48 -8.23
C PHE A 260 -10.78 23.02 -9.57
N GLU A 261 -11.43 24.20 -9.58
CA GLU A 261 -11.98 24.79 -10.80
C GLU A 261 -10.91 25.17 -11.84
N ASN A 262 -9.77 25.70 -11.40
CA ASN A 262 -8.62 25.97 -12.30
C ASN A 262 -7.77 24.72 -12.60
N GLY A 263 -8.10 23.58 -12.00
CA GLY A 263 -7.43 22.29 -12.21
C GLY A 263 -5.97 22.24 -11.74
N VAL A 264 -5.54 23.08 -10.79
CA VAL A 264 -4.24 22.94 -10.12
C VAL A 264 -4.21 21.66 -9.30
N ILE A 265 -5.25 21.41 -8.51
CA ILE A 265 -5.46 20.12 -7.82
C ILE A 265 -5.89 19.09 -8.86
N SER A 266 -5.02 18.13 -9.17
CA SER A 266 -5.25 17.08 -10.19
C SER A 266 -5.69 15.74 -9.59
N LYS A 267 -5.39 15.47 -8.32
CA LYS A 267 -5.73 14.22 -7.62
C LYS A 267 -5.81 14.44 -6.11
N ILE A 268 -6.73 13.76 -5.43
CA ILE A 268 -6.72 13.62 -3.97
C ILE A 268 -6.36 12.17 -3.60
N GLU A 269 -5.33 11.96 -2.79
CA GLU A 269 -5.06 10.66 -2.18
C GLU A 269 -5.76 10.56 -0.81
N ILE A 270 -6.43 9.45 -0.54
CA ILE A 270 -7.21 9.25 0.69
C ILE A 270 -6.42 8.36 1.64
N GLY A 271 -6.05 8.89 2.81
CA GLY A 271 -5.43 8.11 3.87
C GLY A 271 -6.43 7.13 4.49
N LEU A 272 -6.06 5.84 4.53
CA LEU A 272 -6.95 4.73 4.96
C LEU A 272 -6.43 3.97 6.20
N GLY A 273 -5.36 4.46 6.83
CA GLY A 273 -4.70 3.80 7.94
C GLY A 273 -3.33 4.40 8.27
N PRO A 274 -2.42 3.62 8.90
CA PRO A 274 -1.05 4.05 9.27
C PRO A 274 -0.23 4.38 8.01
N CYS A 275 0.65 5.38 8.07
CA CYS A 275 1.28 6.00 6.88
C CYS A 275 0.30 6.45 5.77
N GLY A 276 -1.00 6.58 6.07
CA GLY A 276 -2.07 6.72 5.08
C GLY A 276 -2.38 5.43 4.29
N GLU A 277 -1.63 4.35 4.53
CA GLU A 277 -1.69 3.10 3.79
C GLU A 277 -2.91 2.25 4.18
N LEU A 278 -3.48 1.59 3.17
CA LEU A 278 -4.59 0.65 3.27
C LEU A 278 -4.12 -0.67 3.91
N ARG A 279 -3.92 -0.67 5.23
CA ARG A 279 -3.53 -1.85 6.04
C ARG A 279 -3.81 -1.64 7.54
N TYR A 280 -3.76 -2.71 8.32
CA TYR A 280 -3.59 -2.60 9.77
C TYR A 280 -2.14 -2.19 10.14
N PRO A 281 -1.90 -1.57 11.32
CA PRO A 281 -0.55 -1.27 11.82
C PRO A 281 0.16 -2.54 12.38
N SER A 282 0.29 -3.58 11.56
CA SER A 282 0.77 -4.91 12.01
C SER A 282 2.27 -5.01 12.26
N HIS A 283 3.06 -4.06 11.74
CA HIS A 283 4.52 -4.03 11.82
C HIS A 283 5.08 -2.66 12.28
N PRO A 284 4.69 -2.13 13.47
CA PRO A 284 5.08 -0.80 13.91
C PRO A 284 6.43 -0.84 14.65
N ALA A 285 7.43 -0.11 14.15
CA ALA A 285 8.75 -0.01 14.78
C ALA A 285 8.67 0.48 16.24
N LYS A 286 7.73 1.38 16.55
CA LYS A 286 7.43 1.88 17.92
C LYS A 286 7.10 0.77 18.94
N HIS A 287 6.67 -0.42 18.51
CA HIS A 287 6.40 -1.57 19.40
C HIS A 287 7.50 -2.66 19.33
N GLY A 288 8.64 -2.37 18.71
CA GLY A 288 9.75 -3.33 18.58
C GLY A 288 9.58 -4.36 17.46
N TRP A 289 8.74 -4.07 16.44
CA TRP A 289 8.79 -4.87 15.21
C TRP A 289 10.08 -4.57 14.44
N GLU A 290 10.75 -5.62 13.98
CA GLU A 290 11.96 -5.58 13.17
C GLU A 290 11.74 -6.36 11.86
N TYR A 291 12.31 -5.86 10.76
CA TYR A 291 12.30 -6.60 9.49
C TYR A 291 13.14 -7.88 9.60
N PRO A 292 12.69 -9.05 9.10
CA PRO A 292 11.38 -9.38 8.53
C PRO A 292 10.53 -10.21 9.50
N GLY A 293 9.88 -9.58 10.49
CA GLY A 293 8.94 -10.23 11.39
C GLY A 293 7.55 -10.44 10.79
N ASN A 294 6.82 -11.46 11.23
CA ASN A 294 5.42 -11.73 10.85
C ASN A 294 4.46 -10.55 11.11
N GLY A 295 4.78 -9.66 12.05
CA GLY A 295 3.83 -8.70 12.60
C GLY A 295 2.80 -9.33 13.54
N GLU A 296 1.85 -8.53 14.03
CA GLU A 296 0.72 -8.98 14.86
C GLU A 296 -0.63 -8.45 14.38
N PHE A 297 -1.69 -9.22 14.62
CA PHE A 297 -3.07 -8.79 14.38
C PHE A 297 -3.46 -7.64 15.32
N GLN A 298 -3.99 -6.54 14.77
CA GLN A 298 -4.24 -5.29 15.52
C GLN A 298 -5.70 -5.11 15.97
N CYS A 299 -6.42 -6.22 16.12
CA CYS A 299 -7.87 -6.26 16.34
C CYS A 299 -8.31 -6.28 17.82
N TYR A 300 -7.41 -6.05 18.77
CA TYR A 300 -7.68 -6.31 20.19
C TYR A 300 -8.36 -5.16 20.95
N ASP A 301 -8.78 -4.08 20.28
CA ASP A 301 -9.62 -3.05 20.88
C ASP A 301 -11.05 -3.56 21.13
N LYS A 302 -11.81 -2.92 22.02
CA LYS A 302 -13.14 -3.41 22.39
C LYS A 302 -14.17 -3.38 21.25
N TYR A 303 -14.02 -2.52 20.25
CA TYR A 303 -14.97 -2.37 19.15
C TYR A 303 -14.75 -3.45 18.09
N LEU A 304 -13.50 -3.68 17.68
CA LEU A 304 -13.13 -4.78 16.79
C LEU A 304 -13.38 -6.16 17.45
N MET A 305 -13.05 -6.35 18.72
CA MET A 305 -13.39 -7.59 19.44
C MET A 305 -14.91 -7.83 19.55
N ASN A 306 -15.72 -6.77 19.71
CA ASN A 306 -17.18 -6.86 19.69
C ASN A 306 -17.71 -7.20 18.29
N SER A 307 -17.14 -6.62 17.23
CA SER A 307 -17.41 -6.98 15.83
C SER A 307 -17.14 -8.47 15.55
N LEU A 308 -15.97 -8.98 15.97
CA LEU A 308 -15.59 -10.38 15.85
C LEU A 308 -16.55 -11.32 16.61
N MET A 309 -16.94 -10.95 17.83
CA MET A 309 -17.91 -11.72 18.63
C MET A 309 -19.31 -11.74 17.99
N LYS A 310 -19.77 -10.60 17.42
CA LYS A 310 -21.02 -10.52 16.64
C LYS A 310 -20.95 -11.44 15.41
N ALA A 311 -19.86 -11.40 14.63
CA ALA A 311 -19.64 -12.26 13.47
C ALA A 311 -19.61 -13.77 13.82
N ALA A 312 -18.97 -14.13 14.95
CA ALA A 312 -18.92 -15.50 15.45
C ALA A 312 -20.32 -16.01 15.88
N LYS A 313 -21.11 -15.15 16.54
CA LYS A 313 -22.51 -15.42 16.90
C LYS A 313 -23.39 -15.66 15.67
N VAL A 314 -23.24 -14.84 14.61
CA VAL A 314 -23.99 -15.00 13.36
C VAL A 314 -23.70 -16.33 12.65
N ARG A 315 -22.48 -16.88 12.76
CA ARG A 315 -22.15 -18.23 12.26
C ARG A 315 -22.48 -19.38 13.22
N GLY A 316 -23.10 -19.11 14.38
CA GLY A 316 -23.41 -20.13 15.39
C GLY A 316 -22.20 -20.68 16.17
N HIS A 317 -21.00 -20.14 15.94
CA HIS A 317 -19.75 -20.61 16.53
C HIS A 317 -19.19 -19.59 17.53
N LEU A 318 -19.90 -19.34 18.64
CA LEU A 318 -19.55 -18.33 19.64
C LEU A 318 -18.08 -18.40 20.14
N PHE A 319 -17.52 -19.61 20.24
CA PHE A 319 -16.14 -19.84 20.67
C PHE A 319 -15.07 -19.39 19.64
N TRP A 320 -15.47 -19.03 18.41
CA TRP A 320 -14.63 -18.35 17.43
C TRP A 320 -14.58 -16.82 17.65
N GLY A 321 -15.33 -16.26 18.60
CA GLY A 321 -15.38 -14.83 18.92
C GLY A 321 -14.12 -14.29 19.65
N LYS A 322 -12.94 -14.78 19.28
CA LYS A 322 -11.62 -14.42 19.82
C LYS A 322 -10.61 -14.26 18.69
N ALA A 323 -9.54 -13.51 18.92
CA ALA A 323 -8.38 -13.46 18.03
C ALA A 323 -7.41 -14.64 18.29
N PRO A 324 -6.53 -15.02 17.33
CA PRO A 324 -5.62 -16.16 17.47
C PRO A 324 -4.60 -15.97 18.62
N ASP A 325 -4.74 -16.77 19.67
CA ASP A 325 -3.83 -16.81 20.82
C ASP A 325 -2.44 -17.43 20.52
N ASN A 326 -2.29 -17.99 19.32
CA ASN A 326 -1.24 -18.90 18.89
C ASN A 326 -0.41 -18.39 17.68
N ALA A 327 -0.58 -17.12 17.32
CA ALA A 327 0.08 -16.44 16.19
C ALA A 327 1.53 -16.00 16.43
N GLY A 328 2.04 -16.14 17.66
CA GLY A 328 3.39 -15.68 18.03
C GLY A 328 3.39 -14.23 18.50
N SER A 329 4.41 -13.48 18.08
CA SER A 329 4.63 -12.05 18.32
C SER A 329 5.29 -11.39 17.10
N TYR A 330 5.37 -10.05 17.08
CA TYR A 330 5.88 -9.24 15.96
C TYR A 330 7.06 -9.85 15.18
N ASN A 331 8.12 -10.29 15.87
CA ASN A 331 9.38 -10.72 15.25
C ASN A 331 9.47 -12.23 14.98
N SER A 332 8.44 -13.00 15.37
CA SER A 332 8.32 -14.44 15.07
C SER A 332 8.37 -14.69 13.56
N LYS A 333 8.85 -15.88 13.15
CA LYS A 333 8.79 -16.34 11.75
C LYS A 333 7.70 -17.39 11.57
N PRO A 334 7.16 -17.64 10.35
CA PRO A 334 5.94 -18.42 10.18
C PRO A 334 6.01 -19.83 10.76
N GLN A 335 7.15 -20.51 10.59
CA GLN A 335 7.37 -21.89 11.06
C GLN A 335 7.40 -22.04 12.60
N ASP A 336 7.73 -20.98 13.34
CA ASP A 336 7.86 -21.02 14.80
C ASP A 336 6.50 -20.82 15.50
N THR A 337 5.50 -20.36 14.76
CA THR A 337 4.14 -20.09 15.25
C THR A 337 3.22 -21.28 15.01
N LYS A 338 2.23 -21.49 15.88
CA LYS A 338 1.22 -22.55 15.67
C LYS A 338 0.14 -22.11 14.68
N PHE A 339 -0.09 -20.80 14.52
CA PHE A 339 -1.09 -20.29 13.57
C PHE A 339 -0.61 -20.31 12.12
N PHE A 340 0.64 -19.92 11.82
CA PHE A 340 1.14 -19.76 10.46
C PHE A 340 2.02 -20.93 9.94
N CYS A 341 2.32 -21.96 10.75
CA CYS A 341 3.19 -23.06 10.32
C CYS A 341 2.58 -23.95 9.22
N TYR A 342 3.45 -24.64 8.47
CA TYR A 342 3.06 -25.47 7.33
C TYR A 342 2.22 -26.70 7.71
N LYS A 343 1.25 -27.02 6.84
CA LYS A 343 0.32 -28.16 6.93
C LYS A 343 1.08 -29.49 6.95
N GLY A 344 1.12 -30.14 8.11
CA GLY A 344 1.84 -31.40 8.33
C GLY A 344 3.01 -31.29 9.31
N SER A 345 3.35 -30.07 9.75
CA SER A 345 4.19 -29.85 10.93
C SER A 345 3.67 -30.69 12.13
N PRO A 346 4.55 -31.30 12.95
CA PRO A 346 4.14 -31.98 14.19
C PRO A 346 3.28 -31.08 15.11
N PHE A 347 3.50 -29.77 15.06
CA PHE A 347 2.77 -28.77 15.84
C PHE A 347 1.38 -28.43 15.29
N ALA A 348 1.08 -28.75 14.02
CA ALA A 348 -0.18 -28.46 13.33
C ALA A 348 -1.27 -29.51 13.56
N ARG A 349 -0.99 -30.61 14.28
CA ARG A 349 -2.02 -31.63 14.59
C ARG A 349 -3.03 -31.10 15.63
N GLY A 350 -4.21 -30.72 15.15
CA GLY A 350 -5.42 -30.57 15.97
C GLY A 350 -5.59 -29.21 16.67
N ARG A 351 -5.27 -28.09 16.01
CA ARG A 351 -5.48 -26.73 16.56
C ARG A 351 -6.00 -25.74 15.51
N ASP A 352 -6.44 -24.59 16.03
CA ASP A 352 -6.86 -23.37 15.34
C ASP A 352 -5.71 -22.73 14.53
N ASP A 353 -5.28 -23.34 13.42
CA ASP A 353 -4.31 -22.76 12.46
C ASP A 353 -4.99 -21.89 11.38
N TYR A 354 -4.21 -21.18 10.54
CA TYR A 354 -4.71 -20.32 9.46
C TYR A 354 -5.62 -21.04 8.44
N TYR A 355 -5.42 -22.35 8.23
CA TYR A 355 -6.16 -23.16 7.26
C TYR A 355 -7.38 -23.87 7.88
N SER A 356 -7.50 -23.88 9.22
CA SER A 356 -8.64 -24.42 9.95
C SER A 356 -9.95 -23.68 9.62
N LEU A 357 -11.09 -24.21 10.09
CA LEU A 357 -12.39 -23.54 9.94
C LEU A 357 -12.45 -22.22 10.73
N TYR A 358 -11.80 -22.18 11.90
CA TYR A 358 -11.62 -20.98 12.70
C TYR A 358 -10.70 -19.97 12.00
N GLY A 359 -9.54 -20.40 11.52
CA GLY A 359 -8.56 -19.52 10.86
C GLY A 359 -9.16 -18.82 9.64
N ARG A 360 -9.83 -19.58 8.77
CA ARG A 360 -10.56 -19.02 7.61
C ARG A 360 -11.82 -18.23 7.99
N PHE A 361 -12.38 -18.39 9.19
CA PHE A 361 -13.39 -17.48 9.72
C PHE A 361 -12.76 -16.16 10.16
N PHE A 362 -11.74 -16.20 11.01
CA PHE A 362 -11.08 -15.04 11.60
C PHE A 362 -10.41 -14.18 10.53
N LEU A 363 -9.60 -14.77 9.65
CA LEU A 363 -8.90 -14.05 8.59
C LEU A 363 -9.87 -13.41 7.60
N LYS A 364 -10.96 -14.10 7.24
CA LYS A 364 -12.02 -13.50 6.41
C LYS A 364 -12.76 -12.37 7.13
N TRP A 365 -13.00 -12.46 8.43
CA TRP A 365 -13.56 -11.33 9.18
C TRP A 365 -12.59 -10.13 9.19
N TYR A 366 -11.31 -10.37 9.47
CA TYR A 366 -10.27 -9.35 9.59
C TYR A 366 -10.02 -8.63 8.25
N SER A 367 -9.93 -9.36 7.14
CA SER A 367 -9.78 -8.79 5.79
C SER A 367 -11.07 -8.16 5.26
N GLN A 368 -12.25 -8.70 5.60
CA GLN A 368 -13.52 -8.07 5.21
C GLN A 368 -13.70 -6.74 5.95
N PHE A 369 -13.33 -6.64 7.23
CA PHE A 369 -13.47 -5.40 7.99
C PHE A 369 -12.59 -4.26 7.42
N LEU A 370 -11.42 -4.61 6.89
CA LEU A 370 -10.56 -3.73 6.09
C LEU A 370 -11.27 -3.25 4.81
N ILE A 371 -11.81 -4.17 3.99
CA ILE A 371 -12.55 -3.82 2.77
C ILE A 371 -13.78 -2.95 3.09
N ASP A 372 -14.50 -3.26 4.16
CA ASP A 372 -15.71 -2.54 4.57
C ASP A 372 -15.39 -1.11 5.06
N HIS A 373 -14.21 -0.88 5.67
CA HIS A 373 -13.73 0.46 6.01
C HIS A 373 -13.43 1.28 4.76
N VAL A 374 -12.65 0.70 3.84
CA VAL A 374 -12.31 1.33 2.55
C VAL A 374 -13.57 1.68 1.76
N ASP A 375 -14.57 0.80 1.75
CA ASP A 375 -15.86 1.06 1.09
C ASP A 375 -16.59 2.29 1.66
N ARG A 376 -16.55 2.48 2.98
CA ARG A 376 -17.19 3.61 3.67
C ARG A 376 -16.44 4.92 3.44
N VAL A 377 -15.12 4.92 3.59
CA VAL A 377 -14.31 6.15 3.45
C VAL A 377 -14.29 6.62 1.99
N LEU A 378 -14.09 5.73 1.01
CA LEU A 378 -14.06 6.12 -0.40
C LEU A 378 -15.44 6.57 -0.93
N ALA A 379 -16.55 6.03 -0.39
CA ALA A 379 -17.89 6.55 -0.68
C ALA A 379 -18.05 8.03 -0.24
N LEU A 380 -17.49 8.38 0.93
CA LEU A 380 -17.51 9.73 1.47
C LEU A 380 -16.53 10.66 0.75
N ALA A 381 -15.36 10.15 0.35
CA ALA A 381 -14.40 10.87 -0.48
C ALA A 381 -14.98 11.22 -1.86
N ASN A 382 -15.63 10.27 -2.54
CA ASN A 382 -16.32 10.53 -3.81
C ASN A 382 -17.49 11.52 -3.68
N LEU A 383 -18.16 11.58 -2.53
CA LEU A 383 -19.18 12.58 -2.25
C LEU A 383 -18.58 13.99 -2.02
N ALA A 384 -17.41 14.07 -1.38
CA ALA A 384 -16.70 15.33 -1.13
C ALA A 384 -15.98 15.86 -2.38
N PHE A 385 -15.32 15.00 -3.15
CA PHE A 385 -14.44 15.36 -4.28
C PHE A 385 -15.02 14.99 -5.65
N LYS A 386 -16.36 15.00 -5.76
CA LYS A 386 -17.08 14.58 -6.98
C LYS A 386 -16.52 15.26 -8.25
N GLY A 387 -15.96 14.45 -9.14
CA GLY A 387 -15.38 14.90 -10.42
C GLY A 387 -13.87 15.14 -10.40
N THR A 388 -13.22 15.03 -9.23
CA THR A 388 -11.76 14.99 -9.09
C THR A 388 -11.30 13.54 -8.94
N PRO A 389 -10.23 13.10 -9.66
CA PRO A 389 -9.65 11.78 -9.45
C PRO A 389 -9.21 11.56 -8.00
N ILE A 390 -9.52 10.39 -7.44
CA ILE A 390 -9.05 9.98 -6.12
C ILE A 390 -8.14 8.75 -6.20
N SER A 391 -7.20 8.61 -5.26
CA SER A 391 -6.36 7.42 -5.12
C SER A 391 -6.28 6.89 -3.69
N ALA A 392 -5.88 5.62 -3.56
CA ALA A 392 -5.66 4.94 -2.30
C ALA A 392 -4.26 4.30 -2.27
N LYS A 393 -3.54 4.49 -1.16
CA LYS A 393 -2.15 4.06 -0.96
C LYS A 393 -2.10 2.61 -0.46
N LEU A 394 -1.38 1.71 -1.13
CA LEU A 394 -1.26 0.30 -0.76
C LEU A 394 0.21 -0.12 -0.62
N ARG A 395 0.55 -0.67 0.55
CA ARG A 395 1.91 -1.15 0.86
C ARG A 395 2.13 -2.58 0.38
N GLY A 396 3.15 -2.79 -0.44
CA GLY A 396 3.63 -4.10 -0.84
C GLY A 396 4.39 -4.78 0.30
N ILE A 397 3.77 -5.76 0.95
CA ILE A 397 4.32 -6.54 2.06
C ILE A 397 4.89 -7.85 1.50
N TYR A 398 6.11 -7.75 0.97
CA TYR A 398 6.75 -8.82 0.20
C TYR A 398 7.49 -9.86 1.04
N TRP A 399 7.74 -9.59 2.33
CA TRP A 399 8.44 -10.54 3.21
C TRP A 399 7.49 -11.64 3.69
N SER A 400 7.94 -12.89 3.56
CA SER A 400 7.13 -14.11 3.73
C SER A 400 6.12 -14.41 2.61
N TYR A 401 6.10 -13.66 1.50
CA TYR A 401 5.23 -13.90 0.34
C TYR A 401 5.40 -15.29 -0.30
N ARG A 402 6.61 -15.85 -0.34
CA ARG A 402 6.86 -17.24 -0.79
C ARG A 402 6.66 -18.31 0.30
N THR A 403 6.09 -17.95 1.45
CA THR A 403 5.72 -18.91 2.51
C THR A 403 4.25 -19.28 2.39
N THR A 404 3.89 -20.54 2.64
CA THR A 404 2.52 -21.05 2.40
C THR A 404 1.41 -20.33 3.16
N SER A 405 1.76 -19.54 4.17
CA SER A 405 0.84 -18.80 5.02
C SER A 405 0.85 -17.29 4.81
N HIS A 406 1.72 -16.73 3.96
CA HIS A 406 1.76 -15.29 3.65
C HIS A 406 1.69 -14.41 4.92
N ALA A 407 2.44 -14.77 5.97
CA ALA A 407 2.10 -14.38 7.35
C ALA A 407 2.01 -12.87 7.59
N ALA A 408 2.90 -12.07 6.99
CA ALA A 408 2.90 -10.61 7.12
C ALA A 408 1.75 -9.93 6.35
N GLU A 409 1.37 -10.47 5.19
CA GLU A 409 0.18 -10.04 4.45
C GLU A 409 -1.09 -10.32 5.27
N LEU A 410 -1.18 -11.51 5.89
CA LEU A 410 -2.31 -11.87 6.75
C LEU A 410 -2.44 -10.94 7.97
N THR A 411 -1.35 -10.59 8.66
CA THR A 411 -1.41 -9.68 9.82
C THR A 411 -1.73 -8.24 9.42
N ALA A 412 -1.30 -7.80 8.23
CA ALA A 412 -1.66 -6.50 7.65
C ALA A 412 -3.08 -6.43 7.10
N GLY A 413 -3.75 -7.58 6.87
CA GLY A 413 -5.16 -7.70 6.51
C GLY A 413 -5.44 -8.25 5.11
N PHE A 414 -4.42 -8.59 4.32
CA PHE A 414 -4.55 -9.12 2.96
C PHE A 414 -4.68 -10.65 3.02
N CYS A 415 -5.80 -11.22 2.57
CA CYS A 415 -6.11 -12.63 2.81
C CYS A 415 -6.39 -13.44 1.53
N VAL A 416 -5.50 -14.39 1.24
CA VAL A 416 -5.74 -15.48 0.27
C VAL A 416 -6.83 -16.41 0.83
N HIS A 417 -8.04 -16.37 0.25
CA HIS A 417 -9.19 -17.12 0.76
C HIS A 417 -9.24 -18.59 0.32
N THR A 418 -8.71 -18.90 -0.86
CA THR A 418 -8.62 -20.23 -1.49
C THR A 418 -7.41 -20.27 -2.41
N SER A 419 -6.96 -21.46 -2.83
CA SER A 419 -5.93 -21.62 -3.89
C SER A 419 -6.24 -20.83 -5.17
N ASP A 420 -7.53 -20.58 -5.42
CA ASP A 420 -8.06 -20.00 -6.66
C ASP A 420 -8.50 -18.54 -6.46
N CYS A 421 -8.22 -17.92 -5.29
CA CYS A 421 -8.62 -16.54 -4.97
C CYS A 421 -7.43 -15.73 -4.44
N ASP A 422 -7.00 -14.81 -5.31
CA ASP A 422 -6.02 -13.76 -5.08
C ASP A 422 -6.40 -12.80 -3.93
N ALA A 423 -5.42 -12.36 -3.14
CA ALA A 423 -5.63 -11.53 -1.94
C ALA A 423 -5.90 -10.05 -2.24
N TYR A 424 -5.45 -9.56 -3.40
CA TYR A 424 -5.52 -8.15 -3.80
C TYR A 424 -6.74 -7.87 -4.68
N THR A 425 -7.30 -8.88 -5.33
CA THR A 425 -8.51 -8.80 -6.16
C THR A 425 -9.71 -8.19 -5.41
N PRO A 426 -9.99 -8.52 -4.12
CA PRO A 426 -11.02 -7.82 -3.35
C PRO A 426 -10.71 -6.32 -3.13
N ILE A 427 -9.44 -5.98 -2.89
CA ILE A 427 -8.98 -4.60 -2.67
C ILE A 427 -9.13 -3.79 -3.96
N VAL A 428 -8.56 -4.27 -5.06
CA VAL A 428 -8.69 -3.64 -6.38
C VAL A 428 -10.16 -3.56 -6.82
N SER A 429 -10.99 -4.56 -6.49
CA SER A 429 -12.44 -4.50 -6.77
C SER A 429 -13.16 -3.41 -5.98
N ILE A 430 -12.76 -3.13 -4.73
CA ILE A 430 -13.37 -2.04 -3.95
C ILE A 430 -12.85 -0.66 -4.39
N LEU A 431 -11.59 -0.56 -4.82
CA LEU A 431 -11.08 0.66 -5.48
C LEU A 431 -11.81 0.92 -6.80
N LYS A 432 -12.02 -0.11 -7.63
CA LYS A 432 -12.80 -0.01 -8.88
C LYS A 432 -14.24 0.43 -8.65
N LYS A 433 -14.90 -0.06 -7.59
CA LYS A 433 -16.27 0.36 -7.20
C LYS A 433 -16.37 1.87 -6.98
N HIS A 434 -15.27 2.50 -6.56
CA HIS A 434 -15.15 3.91 -6.22
C HIS A 434 -14.34 4.72 -7.23
N GLU A 435 -14.12 4.21 -8.45
CA GLU A 435 -13.34 4.87 -9.51
C GLU A 435 -11.95 5.33 -9.04
N THR A 436 -11.41 4.67 -8.01
CA THR A 436 -10.22 5.09 -7.27
C THR A 436 -8.97 4.45 -7.86
N ALA A 437 -7.95 5.26 -8.15
CA ALA A 437 -6.65 4.77 -8.61
C ALA A 437 -5.87 4.11 -7.46
N LEU A 438 -5.08 3.09 -7.79
CA LEU A 438 -4.21 2.41 -6.85
C LEU A 438 -2.83 3.10 -6.84
N ASN A 439 -2.41 3.66 -5.71
CA ASN A 439 -1.02 4.09 -5.51
C ASN A 439 -0.26 2.94 -4.81
N PHE A 440 0.50 2.14 -5.55
CA PHE A 440 1.13 0.93 -5.03
C PHE A 440 2.62 1.14 -4.74
N ILE A 441 3.04 0.77 -3.53
CA ILE A 441 4.37 1.09 -3.00
C ILE A 441 5.00 -0.21 -2.50
N CYS A 442 5.89 -0.81 -3.29
CA CYS A 442 6.63 -2.02 -2.93
C CYS A 442 8.13 -1.78 -3.00
N GLY A 443 8.86 -2.30 -2.00
CA GLY A 443 10.31 -2.12 -1.95
C GLY A 443 10.99 -2.85 -3.11
N GLU A 444 11.83 -2.14 -3.85
CA GLU A 444 12.76 -2.78 -4.77
C GLU A 444 13.81 -3.57 -3.98
N LEU A 445 14.38 -4.63 -4.57
CA LEU A 445 15.56 -5.25 -3.96
C LEU A 445 16.69 -4.22 -3.87
N ARG A 446 17.36 -4.18 -2.71
CA ARG A 446 18.77 -3.78 -2.65
C ARG A 446 19.50 -4.57 -3.73
N THR A 447 20.18 -3.89 -4.65
CA THR A 447 21.12 -4.60 -5.54
C THR A 447 22.20 -5.21 -4.66
N LEU A 448 22.55 -6.47 -4.90
CA LEU A 448 23.46 -7.21 -4.02
C LEU A 448 24.93 -6.75 -4.16
N ASP A 449 25.21 -5.85 -5.11
CA ASP A 449 26.55 -5.60 -5.63
C ASP A 449 27.24 -4.34 -5.06
N GLN A 450 26.56 -3.56 -4.19
CA GLN A 450 27.15 -2.37 -3.55
C GLN A 450 26.88 -2.31 -2.04
N HIS A 451 27.64 -3.13 -1.28
CA HIS A 451 28.16 -2.93 0.09
C HIS A 451 28.35 -4.28 0.83
N GLU A 452 29.32 -5.11 0.39
CA GLU A 452 29.68 -6.37 1.05
C GLU A 452 30.19 -6.23 2.51
N ASN A 453 30.39 -5.00 3.00
CA ASN A 453 31.03 -4.70 4.29
C ASN A 453 30.05 -4.28 5.41
N SER A 454 28.74 -4.51 5.27
CA SER A 454 27.79 -4.47 6.40
C SER A 454 27.31 -5.89 6.75
N PRO A 455 27.33 -6.32 8.03
CA PRO A 455 26.70 -7.57 8.45
C PRO A 455 25.21 -7.66 8.06
N GLU A 456 24.54 -6.51 7.97
CA GLU A 456 23.12 -6.34 7.62
C GLU A 456 22.85 -6.33 6.11
N ALA A 457 23.87 -6.54 5.27
CA ALA A 457 23.73 -6.73 3.82
C ALA A 457 23.47 -8.19 3.41
N SER A 458 23.41 -9.12 4.37
CA SER A 458 23.35 -10.56 4.12
C SER A 458 21.93 -11.12 3.92
N ALA A 459 21.47 -11.06 2.67
CA ALA A 459 20.30 -11.75 2.11
C ALA A 459 18.90 -11.40 2.67
N ASP A 460 18.00 -11.03 1.75
CA ASP A 460 16.55 -11.01 2.00
C ASP A 460 16.07 -12.40 2.49
N PRO A 461 15.04 -12.47 3.36
CA PRO A 461 14.66 -13.72 4.02
C PRO A 461 14.20 -14.76 3.01
N LYS A 462 14.44 -16.04 3.30
CA LYS A 462 13.90 -17.18 2.54
C LYS A 462 12.36 -17.16 2.60
N GLY A 463 11.75 -16.47 1.65
CA GLY A 463 10.33 -16.09 1.69
C GLY A 463 10.01 -14.74 1.06
N ALA A 464 10.98 -13.84 0.86
CA ALA A 464 10.77 -12.56 0.17
C ALA A 464 10.61 -12.71 -1.35
N ASP A 465 9.72 -11.92 -1.96
CA ASP A 465 9.57 -11.80 -3.42
C ASP A 465 8.81 -10.52 -3.84
N PRO A 466 9.43 -9.33 -3.77
CA PRO A 466 8.77 -8.09 -4.17
C PRO A 466 8.46 -8.06 -5.67
N LYS A 467 9.28 -8.66 -6.54
CA LYS A 467 8.97 -8.73 -7.99
C LYS A 467 7.75 -9.60 -8.28
N GLY A 468 7.60 -10.73 -7.58
CA GLY A 468 6.39 -11.54 -7.62
C GLY A 468 5.15 -10.79 -7.15
N LEU A 469 5.27 -10.02 -6.06
CA LEU A 469 4.18 -9.21 -5.51
C LEU A 469 3.80 -8.01 -6.40
N ILE A 470 4.79 -7.27 -6.92
CA ILE A 470 4.57 -6.18 -7.90
C ILE A 470 3.78 -6.72 -9.09
N ASN A 471 4.27 -7.80 -9.71
CA ASN A 471 3.61 -8.42 -10.85
C ASN A 471 2.18 -8.90 -10.54
N GLN A 472 1.91 -9.40 -9.33
CA GLN A 472 0.56 -9.78 -8.91
C GLN A 472 -0.36 -8.56 -8.82
N VAL A 473 0.05 -7.54 -8.07
CA VAL A 473 -0.81 -6.38 -7.77
C VAL A 473 -1.06 -5.54 -9.01
N THR A 474 -0.04 -5.29 -9.84
CA THR A 474 -0.21 -4.52 -11.09
C THR A 474 -1.07 -5.28 -12.10
N PHE A 475 -0.84 -6.59 -12.28
CA PHE A 475 -1.69 -7.42 -13.16
C PHE A 475 -3.15 -7.39 -12.73
N VAL A 476 -3.45 -7.55 -11.44
CA VAL A 476 -4.84 -7.51 -10.93
C VAL A 476 -5.46 -6.12 -11.12
N ALA A 477 -4.70 -5.04 -10.88
CA ALA A 477 -5.14 -3.66 -11.12
C ALA A 477 -5.48 -3.41 -12.59
N TRP A 478 -4.53 -3.68 -13.50
CA TRP A 478 -4.71 -3.45 -14.94
C TRP A 478 -5.76 -4.39 -15.56
N TYR A 479 -5.83 -5.66 -15.16
CA TYR A 479 -6.89 -6.59 -15.59
C TYR A 479 -8.30 -6.11 -15.18
N LEU A 480 -8.41 -5.47 -14.01
CA LEU A 480 -9.65 -4.83 -13.58
C LEU A 480 -9.82 -3.39 -14.13
N GLY A 481 -8.85 -2.83 -14.85
CA GLY A 481 -8.92 -1.47 -15.40
C GLY A 481 -8.81 -0.37 -14.35
N VAL A 482 -8.12 -0.64 -13.23
CA VAL A 482 -7.78 0.35 -12.20
C VAL A 482 -6.44 0.99 -12.55
N PRO A 483 -6.33 2.33 -12.66
CA PRO A 483 -5.05 3.00 -12.88
C PRO A 483 -4.07 2.74 -11.73
N VAL A 484 -2.80 2.51 -12.04
CA VAL A 484 -1.73 2.28 -11.06
C VAL A 484 -0.76 3.47 -11.08
N ALA A 485 -0.55 4.09 -9.92
CA ALA A 485 0.59 4.97 -9.65
C ALA A 485 1.56 4.28 -8.68
N SER A 486 2.77 4.83 -8.54
CA SER A 486 3.81 4.27 -7.66
C SER A 486 4.73 5.35 -7.09
N GLU A 487 5.50 4.99 -6.06
CA GLU A 487 6.48 5.81 -5.35
C GLU A 487 7.73 4.97 -5.00
N ASN A 488 8.92 5.58 -4.97
CA ASN A 488 10.14 4.89 -4.52
C ASN A 488 10.16 4.75 -2.99
N VAL A 489 10.41 3.55 -2.46
CA VAL A 489 10.28 3.26 -1.01
C VAL A 489 11.45 3.80 -0.17
N LEU A 490 12.59 4.01 -0.80
CA LEU A 490 13.81 4.56 -0.19
C LEU A 490 14.33 5.70 -1.06
N PRO A 491 15.04 6.70 -0.49
CA PRO A 491 15.69 7.74 -1.30
C PRO A 491 16.67 7.12 -2.28
N CYS A 492 16.53 7.47 -3.55
CA CYS A 492 17.37 6.98 -4.65
C CYS A 492 17.85 8.15 -5.49
N TYR A 493 19.14 8.15 -5.82
CA TYR A 493 19.80 9.26 -6.54
C TYR A 493 20.60 8.76 -7.75
N ASP A 494 20.68 7.44 -7.94
CA ASP A 494 21.55 6.77 -8.90
C ASP A 494 20.77 6.19 -10.10
N ARG A 495 21.49 6.02 -11.21
CA ARG A 495 20.95 5.52 -12.48
C ARG A 495 20.41 4.09 -12.43
N GLU A 496 20.91 3.23 -11.53
CA GLU A 496 20.43 1.84 -11.45
C GLU A 496 19.05 1.79 -10.78
N SER A 497 18.86 2.51 -9.68
CA SER A 497 17.56 2.66 -9.03
C SER A 497 16.53 3.31 -9.96
N TYR A 498 16.88 4.39 -10.66
CA TYR A 498 15.97 5.01 -11.64
C TYR A 498 15.57 4.07 -12.79
N ASN A 499 16.47 3.21 -13.27
CA ASN A 499 16.16 2.24 -14.31
C ASN A 499 15.23 1.12 -13.84
N LYS A 500 15.33 0.64 -12.59
CA LYS A 500 14.35 -0.31 -12.03
C LYS A 500 12.95 0.29 -11.96
N ILE A 501 12.84 1.55 -11.52
CA ILE A 501 11.58 2.30 -11.50
C ILE A 501 11.00 2.40 -12.92
N LEU A 502 11.82 2.73 -13.92
CA LEU A 502 11.42 2.78 -15.33
C LEU A 502 10.97 1.42 -15.91
N GLU A 503 11.67 0.32 -15.57
CA GLU A 503 11.25 -1.03 -15.95
C GLU A 503 9.89 -1.41 -15.37
N ASN A 504 9.65 -1.09 -14.09
CA ASN A 504 8.39 -1.33 -13.39
C ASN A 504 7.26 -0.44 -13.92
N ALA A 505 7.56 0.82 -14.27
CA ALA A 505 6.59 1.81 -14.76
C ALA A 505 6.18 1.63 -16.22
N LYS A 506 7.06 1.06 -17.06
CA LYS A 506 6.86 0.84 -18.50
C LYS A 506 7.26 -0.60 -18.89
N PRO A 507 6.55 -1.67 -18.47
CA PRO A 507 6.94 -3.07 -18.77
C PRO A 507 7.17 -3.36 -20.26
N LEU A 508 8.13 -4.24 -20.57
CA LEU A 508 8.46 -4.63 -21.96
C LEU A 508 7.43 -5.60 -22.57
N ASP A 509 7.16 -6.72 -21.89
CA ASP A 509 6.45 -7.87 -22.44
C ASP A 509 4.92 -7.82 -22.22
N ASP A 510 4.32 -6.63 -22.21
CA ASP A 510 2.88 -6.48 -21.95
C ASP A 510 2.03 -6.48 -23.24
N PRO A 511 1.19 -7.52 -23.49
CA PRO A 511 0.30 -7.56 -24.65
C PRO A 511 -0.87 -6.56 -24.61
N VAL A 512 -1.03 -5.81 -23.52
CA VAL A 512 -2.03 -4.76 -23.30
C VAL A 512 -1.39 -3.35 -23.23
N ALA A 513 -0.04 -3.27 -23.23
CA ALA A 513 0.74 -2.04 -23.10
C ALA A 513 0.39 -1.21 -21.85
N CYS A 514 0.20 -1.85 -20.70
CA CYS A 514 -0.05 -1.15 -19.45
C CYS A 514 1.22 -0.43 -18.97
N HIS A 515 1.00 0.63 -18.21
CA HIS A 515 2.04 1.48 -17.63
C HIS A 515 1.51 2.12 -16.35
N TYR A 516 2.38 2.80 -15.60
CA TYR A 516 1.91 3.65 -14.50
C TYR A 516 1.22 4.91 -15.04
N SER A 517 0.13 5.33 -14.40
CA SER A 517 -0.62 6.55 -14.73
C SER A 517 0.04 7.81 -14.15
N ALA A 518 0.90 7.66 -13.15
CA ALA A 518 1.76 8.70 -12.57
C ALA A 518 2.85 8.05 -11.70
N PHE A 519 3.93 8.78 -11.43
CA PHE A 519 4.92 8.42 -10.42
C PHE A 519 5.16 9.59 -9.46
N THR A 520 5.34 9.32 -8.17
CA THR A 520 5.72 10.35 -7.19
C THR A 520 7.08 10.02 -6.57
N TYR A 521 8.06 10.90 -6.77
CA TYR A 521 9.38 10.77 -6.17
C TYR A 521 9.37 11.17 -4.68
N LEU A 522 9.81 10.25 -3.82
CA LEU A 522 10.10 10.46 -2.41
C LEU A 522 11.61 10.71 -2.23
N ARG A 523 12.06 11.93 -1.91
CA ARG A 523 11.33 13.18 -1.62
C ARG A 523 12.20 14.39 -1.99
N LEU A 524 11.58 15.53 -2.25
CA LEU A 524 12.28 16.82 -2.33
C LEU A 524 13.15 17.02 -1.08
N SER A 525 14.45 17.24 -1.30
CA SER A 525 15.48 17.36 -0.29
C SER A 525 16.70 18.07 -0.88
N PRO A 526 17.64 18.58 -0.06
CA PRO A 526 18.90 19.12 -0.56
C PRO A 526 19.69 18.12 -1.41
N TYR A 527 19.65 16.83 -1.04
CA TYR A 527 20.41 15.76 -1.73
C TYR A 527 20.00 15.57 -3.19
N VAL A 528 18.69 15.53 -3.50
CA VAL A 528 18.25 15.43 -4.92
C VAL A 528 18.52 16.72 -5.71
N MET A 529 18.81 17.83 -5.04
CA MET A 529 19.19 19.12 -5.64
C MET A 529 20.71 19.30 -5.80
N GLU A 530 21.54 18.35 -5.37
CA GLU A 530 22.98 18.35 -5.66
C GLU A 530 23.23 18.05 -7.15
N ASP A 531 24.09 18.83 -7.83
CA ASP A 531 24.30 18.82 -9.29
C ASP A 531 24.30 17.42 -9.95
N GLN A 532 25.01 16.44 -9.36
CA GLN A 532 25.12 15.08 -9.89
C GLN A 532 23.81 14.30 -9.75
N ASN A 533 23.19 14.34 -8.58
CA ASN A 533 21.94 13.66 -8.28
C ASN A 533 20.78 14.27 -9.09
N PHE A 534 20.79 15.60 -9.24
CA PHE A 534 19.82 16.34 -10.04
C PHE A 534 19.95 16.06 -11.54
N THR A 535 21.17 15.86 -12.06
CA THR A 535 21.40 15.46 -13.46
C THR A 535 20.82 14.08 -13.76
N GLU A 536 21.01 13.10 -12.87
CA GLU A 536 20.41 11.77 -13.04
C GLU A 536 18.88 11.81 -12.81
N PHE A 537 18.37 12.69 -11.95
CA PHE A 537 16.93 12.92 -11.78
C PHE A 537 16.29 13.58 -13.03
N GLU A 538 16.92 14.57 -13.66
CA GLU A 538 16.48 15.15 -14.94
C GLU A 538 16.42 14.07 -16.04
N ARG A 539 17.44 13.20 -16.11
CA ARG A 539 17.46 12.03 -16.99
C ARG A 539 16.27 11.10 -16.74
N PHE A 540 16.01 10.76 -15.47
CA PHE A 540 14.87 9.93 -15.09
C PHE A 540 13.53 10.54 -15.49
N VAL A 541 13.32 11.84 -15.23
CA VAL A 541 12.09 12.56 -15.63
C VAL A 541 11.89 12.47 -17.15
N LYS A 542 12.95 12.71 -17.95
CA LYS A 542 12.88 12.59 -19.41
C LYS A 542 12.55 11.17 -19.88
N GLN A 543 13.18 10.14 -19.31
CA GLN A 543 12.86 8.74 -19.63
C GLN A 543 11.41 8.38 -19.22
N MET A 544 10.89 8.94 -18.12
CA MET A 544 9.49 8.78 -17.71
C MET A 544 8.52 9.49 -18.67
N HIS A 545 8.88 10.66 -19.17
CA HIS A 545 8.14 11.40 -20.21
C HIS A 545 8.24 10.76 -21.60
N GLY A 546 9.22 9.88 -21.84
CA GLY A 546 9.46 9.25 -23.15
C GLY A 546 10.34 10.10 -24.08
N GLU A 547 11.05 11.10 -23.54
CA GLU A 547 11.99 11.94 -24.26
C GLU A 547 13.33 11.22 -24.51
N TYR A 548 14.02 11.59 -25.60
CA TYR A 548 15.35 11.08 -25.92
C TYR A 548 16.40 11.60 -24.93
N VAL A 549 17.18 10.68 -24.34
CA VAL A 549 18.31 10.99 -23.45
C VAL A 549 19.61 10.47 -24.06
N PRO A 550 20.65 11.32 -24.23
CA PRO A 550 21.99 10.86 -24.61
C PRO A 550 22.59 9.91 -23.56
N CYS A 551 23.26 8.84 -24.01
CA CYS A 551 23.78 7.76 -23.18
C CYS A 551 24.84 8.21 -22.15
#